data_AF-A0A962ARY4-F1
#
_entry.id   AF-A0A962ARY4-F1
#
_cell.length_a   1.000
_cell.length_b   1.000
_cell.length_c   1.000
_cell.angle_alpha   90.00
_cell.angle_beta   90.00
_cell.angle_gamma   90.00
#
_symmetry.space_group_name_H-M   'P 1'
#
loop_
_entity.id
_entity.type
_entity.pdbx_description
1 polymer ?
#
loop_
_entity_poly.entity_id
_entity_poly.type
_entity_poly.pdbx_seq_one_letter_code
_entity_poly.pdbx_strand_id
1 'polypeptide(L)'
;YLVIPNAPDDNLALAMALRGAVYATLIAMFVSAWARHSSFAHFCSRPWISLIGGACYSIYLVHMQTTQVMSTVAAKIAPHMPVAGVVGLALVEYMAIVAVGLIFYALIERTFMLPDWHILARRWIAQRMGGPRATPAE
;
A
#
# COMPACT_ATOMS: atom_id res chain seq x y z
N TYR A 1 -3.78 21.51 15.26
CA TYR A 1 -5.16 21.01 15.39
C TYR A 1 -5.24 19.90 16.43
N LEU A 2 -4.90 20.23 17.68
CA LEU A 2 -4.92 19.33 18.83
C LEU A 2 -5.83 19.99 19.87
N VAL A 3 -7.11 20.13 19.51
CA VAL A 3 -8.16 20.66 20.38
C VAL A 3 -9.28 19.64 20.34
N ILE A 4 -9.42 18.91 21.45
CA ILE A 4 -10.45 17.89 21.65
C ILE A 4 -11.69 18.62 22.18
N PRO A 5 -12.87 18.45 21.56
CA PRO A 5 -14.12 18.85 22.16
C PRO A 5 -14.42 17.94 23.36
N ASN A 6 -14.43 18.55 24.54
CA ASN A 6 -15.27 18.23 25.70
C ASN A 6 -15.77 16.77 25.80
N ALA A 7 -14.96 15.87 26.39
CA ALA A 7 -15.47 14.61 26.94
C ALA A 7 -15.85 14.87 28.42
N PRO A 8 -17.00 14.39 28.92
CA PRO A 8 -17.38 14.56 30.33
C PRO A 8 -16.30 14.01 31.25
N ASP A 9 -15.97 14.77 32.30
CA ASP A 9 -14.81 14.55 33.17
C ASP A 9 -14.73 13.13 33.79
N ASP A 10 -15.86 12.43 33.90
CA ASP A 10 -15.99 11.11 34.51
C ASP A 10 -15.23 9.98 33.78
N ASN A 11 -14.90 10.15 32.49
CA ASN A 11 -14.20 9.12 31.70
C ASN A 11 -12.80 9.56 31.20
N LEU A 12 -12.30 10.72 31.65
CA LEU A 12 -11.04 11.27 31.17
C LEU A 12 -9.84 10.35 31.49
N ALA A 13 -9.79 9.82 32.72
CA ALA A 13 -8.73 8.91 33.15
C ALA A 13 -8.73 7.60 32.36
N LEU A 14 -9.91 7.03 32.09
CA LEU A 14 -10.06 5.82 31.27
C LEU A 14 -9.62 6.07 29.82
N ALA A 15 -10.00 7.21 29.24
CA ALA A 15 -9.61 7.60 27.89
C ALA A 15 -8.07 7.80 27.78
N MET A 16 -7.45 8.41 28.79
CA MET A 16 -5.99 8.54 28.85
C MET A 16 -5.30 7.18 29.00
N ALA A 17 -5.81 6.29 29.86
CA ALA A 17 -5.28 4.94 30.04
C ALA A 17 -5.37 4.10 28.76
N LEU A 18 -6.50 4.13 28.05
CA LEU A 18 -6.69 3.45 26.77
C LEU A 18 -5.71 3.98 25.70
N ARG A 19 -5.54 5.30 25.60
CA ARG A 19 -4.54 5.89 24.70
C ARG A 19 -3.12 5.48 25.07
N GLY A 20 -2.80 5.48 26.37
CA GLY A 20 -1.52 4.99 26.88
C GLY A 20 -1.26 3.53 26.49
N ALA A 21 -2.26 2.67 26.63
CA ALA A 21 -2.18 1.27 26.21
C ALA A 21 -1.98 1.11 24.70
N VAL A 22 -2.68 1.91 23.88
CA VAL A 22 -2.47 1.92 22.42
C VAL A 22 -1.03 2.34 22.08
N TYR A 23 -0.51 3.41 22.68
CA TYR A 23 0.88 3.80 22.41
C TYR A 23 1.89 2.76 22.92
N ALA A 24 1.67 2.19 24.10
CA ALA A 24 2.54 1.14 24.65
C ALA A 24 2.57 -0.10 23.75
N THR A 25 1.42 -0.51 23.20
CA THR A 25 1.33 -1.64 22.27
C THR A 25 2.01 -1.34 20.94
N LEU A 26 1.86 -0.14 20.39
CA LEU A 26 2.60 0.28 19.18
C LEU A 26 4.11 0.28 19.40
N ILE A 27 4.58 0.81 20.53
CA ILE A 27 6.00 0.79 20.90
C ILE A 27 6.49 -0.65 21.05
N ALA A 28 5.76 -1.49 21.78
CA ALA A 28 6.10 -2.90 21.96
C ALA A 28 6.18 -3.64 20.61
N MET A 29 5.24 -3.38 19.70
CA MET A 29 5.27 -3.93 18.35
C MET A 29 6.53 -3.49 17.59
N PHE A 30 6.89 -2.21 17.64
CA PHE A 30 8.07 -1.69 16.95
C PHE A 30 9.39 -2.25 17.51
N VAL A 31 9.51 -2.32 18.84
CA VAL A 31 10.66 -2.94 19.52
C VAL A 31 10.75 -4.42 19.16
N SER A 32 9.62 -5.13 19.08
CA SER A 32 9.59 -6.55 18.74
C SER A 32 10.02 -6.85 17.30
N ALA A 33 9.93 -5.88 16.39
CA ALA A 33 10.43 -6.00 15.02
C ALA A 33 11.97 -5.91 14.94
N TRP A 34 12.61 -5.20 15.87
CA TRP A 34 14.07 -5.02 15.91
C TRP A 34 14.79 -6.10 16.73
N ALA A 35 14.06 -6.84 17.56
CA ALA A 35 14.60 -7.92 18.37
C ALA A 35 14.97 -9.13 17.48
N ARG A 36 16.28 -9.37 17.31
CA ARG A 36 16.85 -10.43 16.43
C ARG A 36 16.31 -11.85 16.66
N HIS A 37 15.80 -12.17 17.84
CA HIS A 37 15.29 -13.51 18.20
C HIS A 37 13.76 -13.55 18.39
N SER A 38 13.05 -12.51 17.94
CA SER A 38 11.59 -12.45 18.01
C SER A 38 10.93 -13.15 16.82
N SER A 39 9.91 -13.97 17.07
CA SER A 39 9.07 -14.55 16.03
C SER A 39 8.42 -13.49 15.13
N PHE A 40 8.18 -12.29 15.66
CA PHE A 40 7.64 -11.16 14.90
C PHE A 40 8.64 -10.62 13.87
N ALA A 41 9.93 -10.52 14.22
CA ALA A 41 10.97 -10.13 13.29
C ALA A 41 11.11 -11.15 12.14
N HIS A 42 10.98 -12.45 12.42
CA HIS A 42 10.97 -13.49 11.40
C HIS A 42 9.73 -13.45 10.49
N PHE A 43 8.57 -13.08 11.03
CA PHE A 43 7.37 -12.86 10.22
C PHE A 43 7.55 -11.65 9.29
N CYS A 44 8.03 -10.52 9.83
CA CYS A 44 8.27 -9.29 9.07
C CYS A 44 9.36 -9.43 8.00
N SER A 45 10.34 -10.31 8.20
CA SER A 45 11.42 -10.55 7.23
C SER A 45 11.02 -11.49 6.08
N ARG A 46 9.80 -12.05 6.08
CA ARG A 46 9.31 -12.84 4.94
C ARG A 46 9.23 -11.97 3.69
N PRO A 47 9.66 -12.48 2.52
CA PRO A 47 9.82 -11.69 1.32
C PRO A 47 8.51 -11.03 0.86
N TRP A 48 7.36 -11.67 1.04
CA TRP A 48 6.07 -11.09 0.67
C TRP A 48 5.67 -9.91 1.58
N ILE A 49 5.93 -9.97 2.90
CA ILE A 49 5.61 -8.88 3.85
C ILE A 49 6.57 -7.73 3.63
N SER A 50 7.85 -8.03 3.45
CA SER A 50 8.85 -7.01 3.13
C SER A 50 8.54 -6.32 1.80
N LEU A 51 8.03 -7.03 0.79
CA LEU A 51 7.66 -6.46 -0.50
C LEU A 51 6.41 -5.56 -0.39
N ILE A 52 5.38 -5.98 0.35
CA ILE A 52 4.21 -5.14 0.62
C ILE A 52 4.61 -3.90 1.45
N GLY A 53 5.49 -4.06 2.43
CA GLY A 53 6.04 -2.96 3.24
C GLY A 53 6.85 -1.98 2.40
N GLY A 54 7.64 -2.48 1.44
CA GLY A 54 8.35 -1.64 0.46
C GLY A 54 7.41 -0.91 -0.50
N ALA A 55 6.30 -1.54 -0.88
CA ALA A 55 5.27 -0.96 -1.75
C ALA A 55 4.25 -0.09 -0.99
N CYS A 56 4.45 0.20 0.30
CA CYS A 56 3.47 0.93 1.11
C CYS A 56 3.13 2.30 0.53
N TYR A 57 4.12 2.99 -0.05
CA TYR A 57 3.93 4.28 -0.69
C TYR A 57 3.11 4.15 -1.99
N SER A 58 3.46 3.21 -2.86
CA SER A 58 2.66 2.85 -4.04
C SER A 58 1.19 2.57 -3.69
N ILE A 59 0.95 1.74 -2.69
CA ILE A 59 -0.40 1.40 -2.21
C ILE A 59 -1.13 2.67 -1.73
N TYR A 60 -0.45 3.53 -0.97
CA TYR A 60 -1.01 4.80 -0.53
C TYR A 60 -1.39 5.72 -1.70
N LEU A 61 -0.63 5.76 -2.79
CA LEU A 61 -1.00 6.60 -3.94
C LEU A 61 -2.23 6.08 -4.68
N VAL A 62 -2.34 4.75 -4.85
CA VAL A 62 -3.37 4.15 -5.71
C VAL A 62 -4.65 3.78 -4.97
N HIS A 63 -4.63 3.65 -3.63
CA HIS A 63 -5.78 3.11 -2.88
C HIS A 63 -7.05 3.94 -3.10
N MET A 64 -6.98 5.26 -2.97
CA MET A 64 -8.14 6.15 -3.16
C MET A 64 -8.75 6.04 -4.56
N GLN A 65 -7.92 6.02 -5.59
CA GLN A 65 -8.36 5.92 -6.98
C GLN A 65 -9.00 4.55 -7.23
N THR A 66 -8.37 3.49 -6.72
CA THR A 66 -8.87 2.11 -6.85
C THR A 66 -10.23 1.96 -6.15
N THR A 67 -10.37 2.50 -4.93
CA THR A 67 -11.64 2.53 -4.17
C THR A 67 -12.75 3.24 -4.94
N GLN A 68 -12.47 4.42 -5.50
CA GLN A 68 -13.46 5.18 -6.26
C GLN A 68 -13.93 4.42 -7.51
N VAL A 69 -13.01 3.82 -8.26
CA VAL A 69 -13.34 3.03 -9.45
C VAL A 69 -14.16 1.79 -9.05
N MET A 70 -13.70 1.02 -8.07
CA MET A 70 -14.38 -0.19 -7.60
C MET A 70 -15.77 0.11 -7.06
N SER A 71 -15.92 1.15 -6.24
CA SER A 71 -17.22 1.59 -5.70
C SER A 71 -18.17 2.04 -6.80
N THR A 72 -17.68 2.78 -7.79
CA THR A 72 -18.50 3.23 -8.94
C THR A 72 -18.95 2.05 -9.79
N VAL A 73 -18.08 1.08 -10.02
CA VAL A 73 -18.40 -0.16 -10.76
C VAL A 73 -19.42 -0.99 -9.97
N ALA A 74 -19.20 -1.18 -8.67
CA ALA A 74 -20.11 -1.92 -7.80
C ALA A 74 -21.50 -1.29 -7.75
N ALA A 75 -21.59 0.03 -7.64
CA ALA A 75 -22.85 0.76 -7.64
C ALA A 75 -23.65 0.58 -8.95
N LYS A 76 -22.96 0.42 -10.09
CA LYS A 76 -23.60 0.16 -11.39
C LYS A 76 -24.07 -1.28 -11.56
N ILE A 77 -23.32 -2.24 -11.04
CA ILE A 77 -23.61 -3.68 -11.22
C ILE A 77 -24.63 -4.18 -10.20
N ALA A 78 -24.58 -3.69 -8.97
CA ALA A 78 -25.41 -4.18 -7.86
C ALA A 78 -25.79 -3.04 -6.89
N PRO A 79 -26.71 -2.13 -7.31
CA PRO A 79 -27.11 -0.96 -6.51
C PRO A 79 -27.83 -1.30 -5.20
N HIS A 80 -28.39 -2.51 -5.07
CA HIS A 80 -29.16 -2.95 -3.90
C HIS A 80 -28.48 -4.10 -3.14
N MET A 81 -27.16 -4.06 -3.06
CA MET A 81 -26.40 -5.12 -2.41
C MET A 81 -26.71 -5.18 -0.89
N PRO A 82 -27.00 -6.35 -0.32
CA PRO A 82 -27.18 -6.49 1.13
C PRO A 82 -25.87 -6.23 1.86
N VAL A 83 -25.92 -5.90 3.16
CA VAL A 83 -24.74 -5.60 3.98
C VAL A 83 -23.67 -6.69 3.92
N ALA A 84 -24.07 -7.97 3.90
CA ALA A 84 -23.14 -9.09 3.73
C ALA A 84 -22.38 -9.05 2.39
N GLY A 85 -23.05 -8.61 1.32
CA GLY A 85 -22.40 -8.40 0.02
C GLY A 85 -21.43 -7.22 0.05
N VAL A 86 -21.74 -6.14 0.80
CA VAL A 86 -20.83 -5.00 0.98
C VAL A 86 -19.54 -5.43 1.68
N VAL A 87 -19.62 -6.32 2.67
CA VAL A 87 -18.41 -6.89 3.32
C VAL A 87 -17.58 -7.71 2.34
N GLY A 88 -18.24 -8.53 1.51
CA GLY A 88 -17.56 -9.28 0.44
C GLY A 88 -16.88 -8.35 -0.57
N LEU A 89 -17.57 -7.28 -0.97
CA LEU A 89 -17.04 -6.26 -1.87
C LEU A 89 -15.83 -5.55 -1.26
N ALA A 90 -15.88 -5.18 0.02
CA ALA A 90 -14.77 -4.55 0.73
C ALA A 90 -13.52 -5.45 0.76
N LEU A 91 -13.69 -6.77 0.93
CA LEU A 91 -12.58 -7.72 0.86
C LEU A 91 -11.98 -7.78 -0.55
N VAL A 92 -12.82 -7.84 -1.58
CA VAL A 92 -12.37 -7.82 -2.98
C VAL A 92 -11.65 -6.51 -3.30
N GLU A 93 -12.18 -5.39 -2.82
CA GLU A 93 -11.59 -4.06 -2.98
C GLU A 93 -10.21 -3.98 -2.31
N TYR A 94 -10.07 -4.50 -1.09
CA TYR A 94 -8.78 -4.55 -0.40
C TYR A 94 -7.74 -5.35 -1.20
N MET A 95 -8.13 -6.51 -1.72
CA MET A 95 -7.26 -7.33 -2.57
C MET A 95 -6.90 -6.61 -3.88
N ALA A 96 -7.85 -5.88 -4.47
CA ALA A 96 -7.60 -5.07 -5.67
C ALA A 96 -6.62 -3.91 -5.39
N ILE A 97 -6.77 -3.20 -4.28
CA ILE A 97 -5.87 -2.11 -3.87
C ILE A 97 -4.44 -2.64 -3.70
N VAL A 98 -4.27 -3.76 -3.00
CA VAL A 98 -2.94 -4.38 -2.80
C VAL A 98 -2.38 -4.83 -4.15
N ALA A 99 -3.16 -5.50 -4.99
CA ALA A 99 -2.70 -5.95 -6.30
C ALA A 99 -2.26 -4.78 -7.20
N VAL A 100 -3.08 -3.73 -7.31
CA VAL A 100 -2.77 -2.54 -8.12
C VAL A 100 -1.56 -1.80 -7.56
N GLY A 101 -1.46 -1.66 -6.23
CA GLY A 101 -0.31 -1.04 -5.58
C GLY A 101 0.99 -1.82 -5.81
N LEU A 102 0.94 -3.15 -5.75
CA LEU A 102 2.10 -4.00 -6.06
C LEU A 102 2.50 -3.93 -7.53
N ILE A 103 1.54 -3.87 -8.46
CA ILE A 103 1.81 -3.68 -9.89
C ILE A 103 2.47 -2.30 -10.13
N PHE A 104 1.94 -1.24 -9.53
CA PHE A 104 2.50 0.10 -9.61
C PHE A 104 3.93 0.14 -9.04
N TYR A 105 4.14 -0.49 -7.88
CA TYR A 105 5.46 -0.63 -7.29
C TYR A 105 6.45 -1.33 -8.21
N ALA A 106 6.06 -2.49 -8.76
CA ALA A 106 6.95 -3.30 -9.60
C ALA A 106 7.30 -2.61 -10.93
N LEU A 107 6.34 -1.92 -11.55
CA LEU A 107 6.52 -1.32 -12.87
C LEU A 107 7.15 0.07 -12.80
N ILE A 108 6.70 0.89 -11.84
CA ILE A 108 7.08 2.30 -11.75
C ILE A 108 8.10 2.47 -10.63
N GLU A 109 7.70 2.37 -9.37
CA GLU A 109 8.54 2.76 -8.23
C GLU A 109 9.90 2.02 -8.21
N ARG A 110 9.90 0.71 -8.42
CA ARG A 110 11.12 -0.11 -8.48
C ARG A 110 12.06 0.29 -9.61
N THR A 111 11.50 0.73 -10.74
CA THR A 111 12.29 1.15 -11.91
C THR A 111 12.94 2.51 -11.68
N PHE A 112 12.23 3.44 -11.02
CA PHE A 112 12.74 4.76 -10.66
C PHE A 112 13.67 4.76 -9.42
N MET A 113 13.64 3.71 -8.59
CA MET A 113 14.56 3.53 -7.46
C MET A 113 15.98 3.11 -7.86
N LEU A 114 16.19 2.65 -9.09
CA LEU A 114 17.53 2.28 -9.57
C LEU A 114 18.38 3.56 -9.76
N PRO A 115 19.60 3.65 -9.22
CA PRO A 115 20.45 4.85 -9.37
C PRO A 115 20.64 5.29 -10.83
N ASP A 116 20.75 4.32 -11.74
CA ASP A 116 20.96 4.54 -13.17
C ASP A 116 19.66 4.55 -14.01
N TRP A 117 18.49 4.73 -13.37
CA TRP A 117 17.18 4.64 -14.05
C TRP A 117 17.09 5.56 -15.28
N HIS A 118 17.69 6.75 -15.19
CA HIS A 118 17.69 7.76 -16.24
C HIS A 118 18.48 7.31 -17.49
N ILE A 119 19.52 6.49 -17.33
CA ILE A 119 20.32 5.92 -18.42
C ILE A 119 19.54 4.79 -19.10
N LEU A 120 18.91 3.92 -18.31
CA LEU A 120 18.05 2.82 -18.81
C LEU A 120 16.84 3.36 -19.57
N ALA A 121 16.15 4.37 -19.02
CA ALA A 121 15.02 5.02 -19.67
C ALA A 121 15.42 5.67 -21.00
N ARG A 122 16.55 6.39 -21.04
CA ARG A 122 17.08 6.98 -22.29
C ARG A 122 17.42 5.92 -23.33
N ARG A 123 18.05 4.80 -22.93
CA ARG A 123 18.34 3.67 -23.85
C ARG A 123 17.07 3.04 -24.38
N TRP A 124 16.06 2.83 -23.54
CA TRP A 124 14.79 2.23 -23.94
C TRP A 124 13.99 3.13 -24.89
N ILE A 125 13.95 4.44 -24.61
CA ILE A 125 13.35 5.44 -25.51
C ILE A 125 14.10 5.50 -26.84
N ALA A 126 15.44 5.53 -26.81
CA ALA A 126 16.27 5.54 -28.02
C ALA A 126 16.08 4.27 -28.86
N GLN A 127 15.92 3.09 -28.24
CA GLN A 127 15.63 1.84 -28.94
C GLN A 127 14.23 1.80 -29.55
N ARG A 128 13.24 2.46 -28.93
CA ARG A 128 11.88 2.57 -29.49
C ARG A 128 11.75 3.63 -30.58
N MET A 129 12.55 4.69 -30.52
CA MET A 129 12.59 5.74 -31.54
C MET A 129 13.51 5.40 -32.72
N GLY A 130 14.51 4.54 -32.52
CA GLY A 130 15.28 3.94 -33.59
C GLY A 130 14.48 2.85 -34.28
N GLY A 131 13.79 3.17 -35.37
CA GLY A 131 13.09 2.21 -36.22
C GLY A 131 13.94 1.01 -36.65
N PRO A 132 13.32 -0.07 -37.18
CA PRO A 132 14.00 -1.32 -37.48
C PRO A 132 15.26 -1.06 -38.29
N ARG A 133 16.41 -1.47 -37.74
CA ARG A 133 17.70 -1.38 -38.44
C ARG A 133 17.54 -2.10 -39.77
N ALA A 134 17.72 -1.37 -40.87
CA ALA A 134 17.82 -1.95 -42.20
C ALA A 134 18.87 -3.08 -42.14
N THR A 135 18.44 -4.29 -42.45
CA THR A 135 19.34 -5.41 -42.69
C THR A 135 20.30 -5.02 -43.81
N PRO A 136 21.63 -5.21 -43.65
CA PRO A 136 22.56 -4.97 -44.75
C PRO A 136 22.12 -5.86 -45.92
N ALA A 137 21.88 -5.25 -47.08
CA ALA A 137 21.65 -6.00 -48.31
C ALA A 137 22.97 -6.71 -48.66
N GLU A 138 22.90 -8.04 -48.74
CA GLU A 138 23.94 -8.89 -49.35
C GLU A 138 23.97 -8.72 -50.87
#